data_AF-A0AAN6VYE7-F1
#
_entry.id   AF-A0AAN6VYE7-F1
#
_cell.length_a   1.000
_cell.length_b   1.000
_cell.length_c   1.000
_cell.angle_alpha   90.00
_cell.angle_beta   90.00
_cell.angle_gamma   90.00
#
_symmetry.space_group_name_H-M   'P 1'
#
loop_
_entity.id
_entity.type
_entity.pdbx_description
1 polymer ?
#
loop_
_entity_poly.entity_id
_entity_poly.type
_entity_poly.pdbx_seq_one_letter_code
_entity_poly.pdbx_strand_id
1 'polypeptide(L)'
;MNSPRPFTPPGARLRYSLVHSLSLRYLLIVPILLAIATAIVLFQHSDTNIYMLYSQCHARSRVPWLSHTPLLGTPSCFLVSFFGEAAASLRSSAILSVIFSFLAGLLTVSTVEAARICNAPSVLIAYPTGLWLIFDLIGGAFVWELIIIPAFFHRSREIITSRRQDLPTSDVPSADPTFGEAMRHLTKTSETIAIPFAVACGFVAPSILMLAHTTPVTVLIWLLFPLWTTLFRQSARKLTTLSLVRLNGSWQESLHLESSTLGLVRVYLLPICCSVASHVFLLWSLSQSDDRKEMTRSTLKFITIDAFFVGLTVLYWILVEAGRRVAAVMVLTSVVLGPGAGICLGWIYREATLNLAGASGSGVTVVAVGADPRRMSGDESEAGEETSLLR
;
A
#
# COMPACT_ATOMS: atom_id res chain seq x y z
N MET A 1 19.36 3.93 -53.77
CA MET A 1 18.94 4.44 -52.45
C MET A 1 18.27 3.31 -51.68
N ASN A 2 19.03 2.59 -50.84
CA ASN A 2 18.49 1.57 -49.95
C ASN A 2 18.56 2.12 -48.53
N SER A 3 17.40 2.38 -47.93
CA SER A 3 17.29 2.76 -46.52
C SER A 3 17.75 1.58 -45.65
N PRO A 4 18.66 1.78 -44.68
CA PRO A 4 19.06 0.71 -43.78
C PRO A 4 17.88 0.36 -42.86
N ARG A 5 17.46 -0.91 -42.88
CA ARG A 5 16.51 -1.44 -41.91
C ARG A 5 17.11 -1.31 -40.51
N PRO A 6 16.37 -0.81 -39.51
CA PRO A 6 16.85 -0.77 -38.15
C PRO A 6 17.12 -2.19 -37.66
N PHE A 7 18.37 -2.40 -37.24
CA PHE A 7 18.87 -3.63 -36.65
C PHE A 7 18.19 -3.82 -35.29
N THR A 8 17.18 -4.69 -35.21
CA THR A 8 16.65 -5.13 -33.92
C THR A 8 17.56 -6.22 -33.35
N PRO A 9 18.22 -6.01 -32.20
CA PRO A 9 19.08 -7.02 -31.62
C PRO A 9 18.24 -8.27 -31.25
N PRO A 10 18.70 -9.47 -31.59
CA PRO A 10 18.00 -10.71 -31.26
C PRO A 10 18.20 -10.99 -29.77
N GLY A 11 17.18 -10.71 -28.95
CA GLY A 11 17.19 -11.03 -27.51
C GLY A 11 16.30 -10.17 -26.62
N ALA A 12 15.87 -9.00 -27.06
CA ALA A 12 14.99 -8.13 -26.29
C ALA A 12 13.51 -8.53 -26.43
N ARG A 13 13.12 -9.72 -25.93
CA ARG A 13 11.70 -9.96 -25.60
C ARG A 13 11.36 -9.13 -24.37
N LEU A 14 11.08 -7.85 -24.60
CA LEU A 14 10.48 -6.92 -23.66
C LEU A 14 9.19 -7.53 -23.13
N ARG A 15 9.23 -8.05 -21.91
CA ARG A 15 8.05 -8.63 -21.26
C ARG A 15 7.20 -7.48 -20.73
N TYR A 16 6.25 -7.04 -21.55
CA TYR A 16 5.18 -6.15 -21.11
C TYR A 16 4.45 -6.77 -19.89
N SER A 17 4.21 -5.96 -18.84
CA SER A 17 3.40 -6.40 -17.71
C SER A 17 1.94 -6.62 -18.14
N LEU A 18 1.18 -7.42 -17.38
CA LEU A 18 -0.18 -7.83 -17.78
C LEU A 18 -1.14 -6.64 -17.91
N VAL A 19 -0.92 -5.57 -17.14
CA VAL A 19 -1.69 -4.32 -17.27
C VAL A 19 -1.61 -3.72 -18.67
N HIS A 20 -0.47 -3.88 -19.36
CA HIS A 20 -0.25 -3.29 -20.68
C HIS A 20 -0.91 -4.11 -21.81
N SER A 21 -1.06 -5.42 -21.60
CA SER A 21 -1.54 -6.36 -22.63
C SER A 21 -3.01 -6.74 -22.49
N LEU A 22 -3.54 -6.87 -21.26
CA LEU A 22 -4.89 -7.37 -21.01
C LEU A 22 -5.89 -6.27 -20.74
N SER A 23 -7.08 -6.30 -21.36
CA SER A 23 -8.15 -5.33 -21.10
C SER A 23 -8.53 -5.27 -19.62
N LEU A 24 -8.97 -4.09 -19.15
CA LEU A 24 -9.36 -3.91 -17.74
C LEU A 24 -10.44 -4.90 -17.31
N ARG A 25 -11.38 -5.24 -18.21
CA ARG A 25 -12.43 -6.23 -17.95
C ARG A 25 -11.85 -7.58 -17.54
N TYR A 26 -10.79 -8.05 -18.21
CA TYR A 26 -10.15 -9.32 -17.87
C TYR A 26 -9.34 -9.25 -16.56
N LEU A 27 -8.72 -8.09 -16.26
CA LEU A 27 -7.99 -7.90 -15.00
C LEU A 27 -8.92 -7.91 -13.78
N LEU A 28 -10.18 -7.49 -13.94
CA LEU A 28 -11.16 -7.46 -12.84
C LEU A 28 -11.81 -8.82 -12.57
N ILE A 29 -11.68 -9.81 -13.47
CA ILE A 29 -12.25 -11.14 -13.25
C ILE A 29 -11.65 -11.81 -12.02
N VAL A 30 -10.32 -11.76 -11.86
CA VAL A 30 -9.64 -12.47 -10.77
C VAL A 30 -10.02 -11.91 -9.40
N PRO A 31 -10.02 -10.59 -9.14
CA PRO A 31 -10.48 -10.05 -7.86
C PRO A 31 -11.97 -10.38 -7.56
N ILE A 32 -12.84 -10.39 -8.58
CA ILE A 32 -14.25 -10.79 -8.40
C ILE A 32 -14.34 -12.27 -7.99
N LEU A 33 -13.58 -13.15 -8.65
CA LEU A 33 -13.54 -14.56 -8.30
C LEU A 33 -12.97 -14.79 -6.89
N LEU A 34 -11.95 -14.00 -6.49
CA LEU A 34 -11.43 -14.02 -5.13
C LEU A 34 -12.49 -13.58 -4.12
N ALA A 35 -13.26 -12.52 -4.38
CA ALA A 35 -14.36 -12.10 -3.51
C ALA A 35 -15.47 -13.15 -3.35
N ILE A 36 -15.83 -13.84 -4.44
CA ILE A 36 -16.78 -14.96 -4.38
C ILE A 36 -16.19 -16.10 -3.53
N ALA A 37 -14.92 -16.43 -3.74
CA ALA A 37 -14.23 -17.46 -2.95
C ALA A 37 -14.13 -17.07 -1.47
N THR A 38 -13.81 -15.82 -1.15
CA THR A 38 -13.82 -15.25 0.20
C THR A 38 -15.18 -15.45 0.86
N ALA A 39 -16.26 -15.05 0.18
CA ALA A 39 -17.62 -15.22 0.69
C ALA A 39 -17.96 -16.70 0.98
N ILE A 40 -17.63 -17.60 0.05
CA ILE A 40 -17.87 -19.04 0.21
C ILE A 40 -17.08 -19.60 1.39
N VAL A 41 -15.79 -19.28 1.49
CA VAL A 41 -14.91 -19.82 2.54
C VAL A 41 -15.29 -19.26 3.92
N LEU A 42 -15.61 -17.97 4.02
CA LEU A 42 -16.09 -17.37 5.27
C LEU A 42 -17.44 -17.96 5.70
N PHE A 43 -18.35 -18.23 4.75
CA PHE A 43 -19.64 -18.86 5.04
C PHE A 43 -19.47 -20.32 5.49
N GLN A 44 -18.61 -21.10 4.84
CA GLN A 44 -18.33 -22.50 5.24
C GLN A 44 -17.69 -22.59 6.63
N HIS A 45 -17.00 -21.53 7.05
CA HIS A 45 -16.33 -21.45 8.33
C HIS A 45 -17.06 -20.57 9.35
N SER A 46 -18.28 -20.11 9.05
CA SER A 46 -19.08 -19.38 10.02
C SER A 46 -19.55 -20.36 11.10
N ASP A 47 -19.04 -20.14 12.31
CA ASP A 47 -19.38 -20.96 13.47
C ASP A 47 -20.48 -20.27 14.29
N THR A 48 -21.32 -21.08 14.94
CA THR A 48 -22.33 -20.68 15.92
C THR A 48 -21.77 -19.72 16.98
N ASN A 49 -20.49 -19.89 17.35
CA ASN A 49 -19.78 -19.01 18.28
C ASN A 49 -19.78 -17.52 17.84
N ILE A 50 -19.60 -17.23 16.55
CA ILE A 50 -19.57 -15.85 16.04
C ILE A 50 -20.97 -15.24 16.13
N TYR A 51 -22.01 -15.99 15.75
CA TYR A 51 -23.40 -15.55 15.87
C TYR A 51 -23.82 -15.35 17.33
N MET A 52 -23.35 -16.20 18.24
CA MET A 52 -23.58 -16.06 19.67
C MET A 52 -22.96 -14.78 20.22
N LEU A 53 -21.77 -14.38 19.74
CA LEU A 53 -21.14 -13.13 20.16
C LEU A 53 -21.99 -11.92 19.77
N TYR A 54 -22.53 -11.92 18.55
CA TYR A 54 -23.43 -10.88 18.09
C TYR A 54 -24.73 -10.86 18.90
N SER A 55 -25.32 -12.03 19.17
CA SER A 55 -26.57 -12.12 19.95
C SER A 55 -26.41 -11.64 21.39
N GLN A 56 -25.26 -11.92 22.04
CA GLN A 56 -24.93 -11.39 23.37
C GLN A 56 -24.84 -9.86 23.38
N CYS A 57 -24.19 -9.28 22.37
CA CYS A 57 -24.14 -7.83 22.21
C CYS A 57 -25.52 -7.21 21.92
N HIS A 58 -26.37 -7.92 21.16
CA HIS A 58 -27.73 -7.49 20.89
C HIS A 58 -28.62 -7.54 22.15
N ALA A 59 -28.45 -8.58 22.96
CA ALA A 59 -29.09 -8.74 24.26
C ALA A 59 -28.50 -7.82 25.36
N ARG A 60 -27.49 -7.01 25.01
CA ARG A 60 -26.80 -6.07 25.92
C ARG A 60 -26.13 -6.72 27.13
N SER A 61 -25.83 -8.03 27.04
CA SER A 61 -25.13 -8.77 28.10
C SER A 61 -23.62 -8.56 28.08
N ARG A 62 -23.10 -7.93 27.03
CA ARG A 62 -21.68 -7.70 26.80
C ARG A 62 -21.39 -6.21 26.56
N VAL A 63 -20.26 -5.73 27.08
CA VAL A 63 -19.79 -4.32 27.04
C VAL A 63 -20.94 -3.32 27.20
N PRO A 64 -21.54 -3.20 28.40
CA PRO A 64 -22.83 -2.50 28.59
C PRO A 64 -22.81 -1.05 28.11
N TRP A 65 -21.72 -0.32 28.32
CA TRP A 65 -21.60 1.08 27.89
C TRP A 65 -21.63 1.26 26.37
N LEU A 66 -21.21 0.25 25.59
CA LEU A 66 -21.19 0.32 24.13
C LEU A 66 -22.50 -0.22 23.53
N SER A 67 -23.00 -1.34 24.05
CA SER A 67 -24.19 -2.02 23.52
C SER A 67 -25.50 -1.24 23.67
N HIS A 68 -25.55 -0.24 24.55
CA HIS A 68 -26.72 0.63 24.74
C HIS A 68 -26.79 1.81 23.77
N THR A 69 -25.75 2.07 22.97
CA THR A 69 -25.77 3.16 22.00
C THR A 69 -26.74 2.83 20.85
N PRO A 70 -27.65 3.75 20.49
CA PRO A 70 -28.66 3.47 19.46
C PRO A 70 -28.00 3.26 18.09
N LEU A 71 -28.52 2.28 17.33
CA LEU A 71 -28.08 1.89 15.98
C LEU A 71 -26.66 1.29 15.87
N LEU A 72 -25.67 1.87 16.55
CA LEU A 72 -24.26 1.48 16.45
C LEU A 72 -23.80 0.57 17.60
N GLY A 73 -24.58 0.43 18.68
CA GLY A 73 -24.12 -0.25 19.88
C GLY A 73 -23.89 -1.74 19.71
N THR A 74 -24.83 -2.44 19.07
CA THR A 74 -24.67 -3.86 18.76
C THR A 74 -23.47 -4.13 17.83
N PRO A 75 -23.33 -3.49 16.66
CA PRO A 75 -22.20 -3.77 15.77
C PRO A 75 -20.85 -3.36 16.39
N SER A 76 -20.79 -2.23 17.11
CA SER A 76 -19.55 -1.82 17.79
C SER A 76 -19.18 -2.75 18.94
N CYS A 77 -20.15 -3.20 19.74
CA CYS A 77 -19.95 -4.21 20.78
C CYS A 77 -19.44 -5.53 20.18
N PHE A 78 -20.01 -5.94 19.05
CA PHE A 78 -19.60 -7.15 18.35
C PHE A 78 -18.14 -7.05 17.89
N LEU A 79 -17.76 -5.97 17.19
CA LEU A 79 -16.38 -5.78 16.72
C LEU A 79 -15.38 -5.76 17.88
N VAL A 80 -15.67 -4.98 18.93
CA VAL A 80 -14.81 -4.89 20.11
C VAL A 80 -14.66 -6.27 20.79
N SER A 81 -15.76 -7.01 20.93
CA SER A 81 -15.73 -8.34 21.52
C SER A 81 -15.03 -9.35 20.62
N PHE A 82 -15.20 -9.25 19.30
CA PHE A 82 -14.65 -10.17 18.31
C PHE A 82 -13.12 -10.08 18.28
N PHE A 83 -12.57 -8.86 18.17
CA PHE A 83 -11.13 -8.64 18.19
C PHE A 83 -10.53 -8.86 19.59
N GLY A 84 -11.28 -8.56 20.67
CA GLY A 84 -10.86 -8.90 22.03
C GLY A 84 -10.70 -10.42 22.23
N GLU A 85 -11.68 -11.22 21.79
CA GLU A 85 -11.60 -12.68 21.85
C GLU A 85 -10.51 -13.25 20.94
N ALA A 86 -10.27 -12.64 19.78
CA ALA A 86 -9.20 -13.03 18.87
C ALA A 86 -7.80 -12.80 19.46
N ALA A 87 -7.64 -11.84 20.38
CA ALA A 87 -6.38 -11.55 21.07
C ALA A 87 -6.26 -12.20 22.46
N ALA A 88 -7.25 -13.00 22.89
CA ALA A 88 -7.38 -13.45 24.28
C ALA A 88 -6.37 -14.54 24.73
N SER A 89 -5.49 -15.01 23.86
CA SER A 89 -4.53 -16.07 24.17
C SER A 89 -3.13 -15.73 23.64
N LEU A 90 -2.08 -16.35 24.19
CA LEU A 90 -0.72 -16.12 23.75
C LEU A 90 -0.55 -16.54 22.29
N ARG A 91 -1.06 -17.74 21.94
CA ARG A 91 -0.97 -18.27 20.56
C ARG A 91 -1.73 -17.40 19.57
N SER A 92 -2.92 -16.91 19.94
CA SER A 92 -3.71 -16.06 19.05
C SER A 92 -3.12 -14.67 18.88
N SER A 93 -2.58 -14.07 19.95
CA SER A 93 -1.84 -12.81 19.88
C SER A 93 -0.61 -12.91 19.00
N ALA A 94 0.12 -14.03 19.01
CA ALA A 94 1.24 -14.25 18.11
C ALA A 94 0.81 -14.28 16.64
N ILE A 95 -0.26 -15.00 16.31
CA ILE A 95 -0.84 -15.02 14.95
C ILE A 95 -1.33 -13.63 14.54
N LEU A 96 -2.07 -12.95 15.42
CA LEU A 96 -2.62 -11.63 15.16
C LEU A 96 -1.51 -10.58 15.00
N SER A 97 -0.39 -10.69 15.72
CA SER A 97 0.78 -9.82 15.54
C SER A 97 1.40 -9.94 14.16
N VAL A 98 1.40 -11.13 13.55
CA VAL A 98 1.85 -11.35 12.17
C VAL A 98 0.90 -10.69 11.19
N ILE A 99 -0.42 -10.85 11.40
CA ILE A 99 -1.44 -10.19 10.58
C ILE A 99 -1.33 -8.67 10.68
N PHE A 100 -1.16 -8.12 11.89
CA PHE A 100 -0.96 -6.68 12.06
C PHE A 100 0.33 -6.19 11.42
N SER A 101 1.43 -6.94 11.50
CA SER A 101 2.65 -6.55 10.79
C SER A 101 2.46 -6.53 9.26
N PHE A 102 1.65 -7.44 8.72
CA PHE A 102 1.24 -7.45 7.33
C PHE A 102 0.39 -6.21 6.97
N LEU A 103 -0.61 -5.89 7.80
CA LEU A 103 -1.42 -4.68 7.62
C LEU A 103 -0.61 -3.40 7.77
N ALA A 104 0.40 -3.35 8.66
CA ALA A 104 1.32 -2.22 8.78
C ALA A 104 2.12 -2.02 7.48
N GLY A 105 2.57 -3.10 6.85
CA GLY A 105 3.22 -3.06 5.54
C GLY A 105 2.29 -2.52 4.45
N LEU A 106 1.05 -3.01 4.39
CA LEU A 106 0.04 -2.52 3.44
C LEU A 106 -0.35 -1.06 3.67
N LEU A 107 -0.50 -0.66 4.93
CA LEU A 107 -0.79 0.72 5.29
C LEU A 107 0.36 1.63 4.89
N THR A 108 1.61 1.21 5.10
CA THR A 108 2.79 1.95 4.65
C THR A 108 2.81 2.10 3.13
N VAL A 109 2.63 1.01 2.39
CA VAL A 109 2.59 1.04 0.92
C VAL A 109 1.44 1.90 0.39
N SER A 110 0.22 1.72 0.91
CA SER A 110 -0.94 2.49 0.47
C SER A 110 -0.81 3.97 0.82
N THR A 111 -0.20 4.33 1.94
CA THR A 111 0.05 5.75 2.30
C THR A 111 1.16 6.38 1.46
N VAL A 112 2.19 5.62 1.06
CA VAL A 112 3.19 6.03 0.07
C VAL A 112 2.50 6.27 -1.28
N GLU A 113 1.71 5.31 -1.77
CA GLU A 113 0.99 5.46 -3.04
C GLU A 113 -0.01 6.63 -3.01
N ALA A 114 -0.69 6.85 -1.88
CA ALA A 114 -1.55 8.02 -1.66
C ALA A 114 -0.79 9.34 -1.66
N ALA A 115 0.50 9.33 -1.33
CA ALA A 115 1.38 10.52 -1.33
C ALA A 115 2.02 10.81 -2.70
N ARG A 116 1.88 9.91 -3.68
CA ARG A 116 2.46 10.08 -5.01
C ARG A 116 1.60 10.98 -5.89
N ILE A 117 2.27 11.83 -6.66
CA ILE A 117 1.64 12.80 -7.56
C ILE A 117 0.71 12.09 -8.56
N CYS A 118 1.13 10.94 -9.11
CA CYS A 118 0.37 10.19 -10.11
C CYS A 118 -0.99 9.70 -9.63
N ASN A 119 -1.17 9.53 -8.31
CA ASN A 119 -2.41 9.02 -7.72
C ASN A 119 -3.31 10.13 -7.17
N ALA A 120 -2.84 11.39 -7.15
CA ALA A 120 -3.59 12.53 -6.64
C ALA A 120 -4.99 12.69 -7.27
N PRO A 121 -5.22 12.42 -8.59
CA PRO A 121 -6.55 12.50 -9.18
C PRO A 121 -7.53 11.42 -8.70
N SER A 122 -7.03 10.28 -8.19
CA SER A 122 -7.87 9.18 -7.73
C SER A 122 -8.19 9.35 -6.25
N VAL A 123 -9.39 9.84 -5.94
CA VAL A 123 -9.85 10.08 -4.55
C VAL A 123 -9.71 8.85 -3.67
N LEU A 124 -10.06 7.67 -4.19
CA LEU A 124 -9.99 6.40 -3.47
C LEU A 124 -8.56 6.01 -3.06
N ILE A 125 -7.57 6.38 -3.87
CA ILE A 125 -6.16 6.10 -3.59
C ILE A 125 -5.55 7.21 -2.74
N ALA A 126 -5.84 8.47 -3.07
CA ALA A 126 -5.30 9.64 -2.38
C ALA A 126 -5.79 9.76 -0.92
N TYR A 127 -7.01 9.30 -0.63
CA TYR A 127 -7.64 9.37 0.69
C TYR A 127 -8.16 8.00 1.16
N PRO A 128 -7.25 7.07 1.54
CA PRO A 128 -7.63 5.69 1.81
C PRO A 128 -8.34 5.49 3.16
N THR A 129 -8.47 6.52 4.00
CA THR A 129 -9.05 6.45 5.35
C THR A 129 -10.42 5.79 5.38
N GLY A 130 -11.31 6.19 4.48
CA GLY A 130 -12.66 5.64 4.41
C GLY A 130 -12.65 4.15 4.05
N LEU A 131 -11.76 3.73 3.15
CA LEU A 131 -11.62 2.33 2.77
C LEU A 131 -11.09 1.47 3.92
N TRP A 132 -10.13 1.99 4.69
CA TRP A 132 -9.63 1.32 5.89
C TRP A 132 -10.66 1.27 7.03
N LEU A 133 -11.59 2.23 7.13
CA LEU A 133 -12.72 2.09 8.06
C LEU A 133 -13.70 1.00 7.63
N ILE A 134 -13.98 0.89 6.32
CA ILE A 134 -14.84 -0.18 5.79
C ILE A 134 -14.16 -1.54 5.96
N PHE A 135 -12.83 -1.60 5.84
CA PHE A 135 -12.02 -2.78 6.11
C PHE A 135 -12.31 -3.36 7.50
N ASP A 136 -12.37 -2.51 8.53
CA ASP A 136 -12.66 -2.95 9.90
C ASP A 136 -14.11 -3.43 10.10
N LEU A 137 -15.05 -2.92 9.28
CA LEU A 137 -16.47 -3.24 9.40
C LEU A 137 -16.87 -4.53 8.69
N ILE A 138 -16.40 -4.73 7.45
CA ILE A 138 -16.88 -5.79 6.55
C ILE A 138 -15.83 -6.90 6.38
N GLY A 139 -14.58 -6.64 6.75
CA GLY A 139 -13.43 -7.49 6.47
C GLY A 139 -12.58 -6.91 5.34
N GLY A 140 -11.28 -7.18 5.40
CA GLY A 140 -10.32 -6.62 4.49
C GLY A 140 -10.39 -7.16 3.09
N ALA A 141 -10.67 -8.45 2.94
CA ALA A 141 -10.63 -9.13 1.64
C ALA A 141 -11.56 -8.45 0.63
N PHE A 142 -12.83 -8.23 0.99
CA PHE A 142 -13.80 -7.56 0.11
C PHE A 142 -13.36 -6.15 -0.31
N VAL A 143 -12.82 -5.37 0.62
CA VAL A 143 -12.36 -3.99 0.32
C VAL A 143 -11.17 -4.02 -0.64
N TRP A 144 -10.22 -4.94 -0.43
CA TRP A 144 -9.06 -5.08 -1.29
C TRP A 144 -9.42 -5.61 -2.69
N GLU A 145 -10.28 -6.61 -2.75
CA GLU A 145 -10.71 -7.30 -3.98
C GLU A 145 -11.61 -6.43 -4.85
N LEU A 146 -12.59 -5.74 -4.25
CA LEU A 146 -13.65 -5.06 -5.00
C LEU A 146 -13.45 -3.55 -5.12
N ILE A 147 -12.59 -2.94 -4.30
CA ILE A 147 -12.45 -1.48 -4.25
C ILE A 147 -11.01 -1.05 -4.50
N ILE A 148 -10.06 -1.44 -3.63
CA ILE A 148 -8.69 -0.92 -3.68
C ILE A 148 -7.98 -1.33 -4.97
N ILE A 149 -7.89 -2.64 -5.28
CA ILE A 149 -7.20 -3.09 -6.49
C ILE A 149 -7.88 -2.59 -7.77
N PRO A 150 -9.21 -2.68 -7.91
CA PRO A 150 -9.87 -2.09 -9.07
C PRO A 150 -9.55 -0.61 -9.26
N ALA A 151 -9.49 0.19 -8.18
CA ALA A 151 -9.10 1.59 -8.27
C ALA A 151 -7.67 1.78 -8.80
N PHE A 152 -6.71 0.96 -8.34
CA PHE A 152 -5.34 0.98 -8.86
C PHE A 152 -5.26 0.57 -10.33
N PHE A 153 -5.99 -0.47 -10.75
CA PHE A 153 -6.03 -0.88 -12.16
C PHE A 153 -6.67 0.17 -13.06
N HIS A 154 -7.75 0.80 -12.61
CA HIS A 154 -8.37 1.91 -13.33
C HIS A 154 -7.38 3.06 -13.52
N ARG A 155 -6.68 3.47 -12.45
CA ARG A 155 -5.71 4.58 -12.53
C ARG A 155 -4.52 4.23 -13.42
N SER A 156 -3.96 3.04 -13.26
CA SER A 156 -2.87 2.54 -14.10
C SER A 156 -3.28 2.52 -15.59
N ARG A 157 -4.53 2.12 -15.89
CA ARG A 157 -5.05 2.12 -17.25
C ARG A 157 -5.26 3.52 -17.81
N GLU A 158 -5.84 4.42 -17.03
CA GLU A 158 -6.06 5.82 -17.40
C GLU A 158 -4.75 6.48 -17.85
N ILE A 159 -3.69 6.34 -17.04
CA ILE A 159 -2.36 6.86 -17.36
C ILE A 159 -1.83 6.26 -18.68
N ILE A 160 -1.99 4.95 -18.88
CA ILE A 160 -1.54 4.28 -20.12
C ILE A 160 -2.35 4.75 -21.34
N THR A 161 -3.67 4.93 -21.19
CA THR A 161 -4.53 5.36 -22.30
C THR A 161 -4.26 6.81 -22.70
N SER A 162 -4.15 7.72 -21.74
CA SER A 162 -3.83 9.13 -22.01
C SER A 162 -2.48 9.25 -22.71
N ARG A 163 -1.48 8.47 -22.30
CA ARG A 163 -0.16 8.46 -22.96
C ARG A 163 -0.11 7.84 -24.35
N ARG A 164 -1.10 7.01 -24.70
CA ARG A 164 -1.20 6.43 -26.05
C ARG A 164 -1.93 7.36 -27.01
N GLN A 165 -2.86 8.16 -26.49
CA GLN A 165 -3.74 9.03 -27.29
C GLN A 165 -3.15 10.43 -27.46
N ASP A 166 -2.50 10.95 -26.42
CA ASP A 166 -1.98 12.31 -26.41
C ASP A 166 -0.45 12.27 -26.54
N LEU A 167 0.09 12.97 -27.56
CA LEU A 167 1.49 13.36 -27.51
C LEU A 167 1.61 14.52 -26.51
N PRO A 168 2.55 14.47 -25.55
CA PRO A 168 2.77 15.58 -24.66
C PRO A 168 3.10 16.82 -25.49
N THR A 169 2.37 17.91 -25.24
CA THR A 169 2.79 19.24 -25.69
C THR A 169 4.13 19.56 -25.02
N SER A 170 4.94 20.44 -25.62
CA SER A 170 6.28 20.77 -25.10
C SER A 170 6.28 21.35 -23.68
N ASP A 171 5.11 21.78 -23.18
CA ASP A 171 4.95 22.54 -21.94
C ASP A 171 4.19 21.74 -20.86
N VAL A 172 4.45 20.43 -20.72
CA VAL A 172 3.88 19.64 -19.63
C VAL A 172 4.59 20.00 -18.31
N PRO A 173 3.87 20.42 -17.26
CA PRO A 173 4.46 20.65 -15.95
C PRO A 173 5.14 19.38 -15.40
N SER A 174 6.30 19.51 -14.76
CA SER A 174 7.03 18.36 -14.20
C SER A 174 6.21 17.56 -13.18
N ALA A 175 5.32 18.24 -12.45
CA ALA A 175 4.40 17.66 -11.47
C ALA A 175 3.03 17.24 -12.06
N ASP A 176 2.90 17.14 -13.38
CA ASP A 176 1.68 16.61 -14.00
C ASP A 176 1.47 15.12 -13.60
N PRO A 177 0.28 14.74 -13.11
CA PRO A 177 0.02 13.40 -12.58
C PRO A 177 -0.03 12.30 -13.66
N THR A 178 -0.04 12.66 -14.94
CA THR A 178 -0.21 11.75 -16.06
C THR A 178 1.01 11.76 -16.98
N PHE A 179 1.65 12.88 -17.22
CA PHE A 179 2.75 13.05 -18.18
C PHE A 179 4.05 13.58 -17.56
N GLY A 180 3.99 14.12 -16.34
CA GLY A 180 5.12 14.75 -15.68
C GLY A 180 6.23 13.78 -15.31
N GLU A 181 7.49 14.21 -15.41
CA GLU A 181 8.66 13.42 -15.00
C GLU A 181 8.62 13.06 -13.51
N ALA A 182 8.10 13.98 -12.68
CA ALA A 182 7.97 13.79 -11.23
C ALA A 182 6.68 13.05 -10.84
N MET A 183 5.94 12.45 -11.78
CA MET A 183 4.65 11.78 -11.48
C MET A 183 4.76 10.75 -10.34
N ARG A 184 5.90 10.06 -10.21
CA ARG A 184 6.11 9.03 -9.17
C ARG A 184 6.74 9.58 -7.89
N HIS A 185 7.10 10.85 -7.87
CA HIS A 185 7.62 11.48 -6.68
C HIS A 185 6.52 11.59 -5.63
N LEU A 186 6.95 11.57 -4.37
CA LEU A 186 6.14 12.06 -3.26
C LEU A 186 5.88 13.54 -3.48
N THR A 187 4.66 13.99 -3.22
CA THR A 187 4.31 15.41 -3.33
C THR A 187 5.20 16.31 -2.47
N LYS A 188 5.66 15.81 -1.31
CA LYS A 188 6.55 16.51 -0.39
C LYS A 188 7.57 15.57 0.23
N THR A 189 8.83 15.99 0.35
CA THR A 189 9.89 15.28 1.12
C THR A 189 9.50 15.00 2.57
N SER A 190 8.68 15.85 3.20
CA SER A 190 8.16 15.67 4.56
C SER A 190 7.35 14.37 4.76
N GLU A 191 6.83 13.77 3.69
CA GLU A 191 6.14 12.47 3.75
C GLU A 191 7.07 11.34 4.20
N THR A 192 8.39 11.46 4.00
CA THR A 192 9.38 10.49 4.50
C THR A 192 9.44 10.39 6.03
N ILE A 193 8.90 11.41 6.73
CA ILE A 193 8.77 11.43 8.20
C ILE A 193 7.31 11.22 8.60
N ALA A 194 6.39 11.88 7.91
CA ALA A 194 4.97 11.82 8.26
C ALA A 194 4.37 10.42 8.10
N ILE A 195 4.75 9.67 7.07
CA ILE A 195 4.27 8.30 6.84
C ILE A 195 4.70 7.34 7.96
N PRO A 196 6.01 7.14 8.25
CA PRO A 196 6.41 6.21 9.29
C PRO A 196 5.92 6.64 10.67
N PHE A 197 5.84 7.95 10.96
CA PHE A 197 5.25 8.45 12.20
C PHE A 197 3.76 8.10 12.32
N ALA A 198 2.99 8.31 11.24
CA ALA A 198 1.58 7.96 11.19
C ALA A 198 1.33 6.46 11.37
N VAL A 199 2.15 5.60 10.75
CA VAL A 199 2.06 4.15 10.91
C VAL A 199 2.45 3.74 12.34
N ALA A 200 3.51 4.33 12.90
CA ALA A 200 3.95 4.06 14.27
C ALA A 200 2.88 4.40 15.31
N CYS A 201 2.45 5.66 15.33
CA CYS A 201 1.54 6.17 16.35
C CYS A 201 0.08 5.83 16.06
N GLY A 202 -0.31 5.79 14.79
CA GLY A 202 -1.69 5.58 14.38
C GLY A 202 -2.09 4.11 14.30
N PHE A 203 -1.14 3.18 14.10
CA PHE A 203 -1.46 1.77 13.92
C PHE A 203 -0.63 0.84 14.81
N VAL A 204 0.70 0.91 14.76
CA VAL A 204 1.58 -0.03 15.49
C VAL A 204 1.41 0.10 17.00
N ALA A 205 1.44 1.32 17.55
CA ALA A 205 1.28 1.54 18.98
C ALA A 205 -0.10 1.10 19.50
N PRO A 206 -1.24 1.48 18.86
CA PRO A 206 -2.54 0.92 19.21
C PRO A 206 -2.61 -0.61 19.11
N SER A 207 -1.94 -1.21 18.12
CA SER A 207 -1.91 -2.67 17.95
C SER A 207 -1.19 -3.36 19.11
N ILE A 208 -0.03 -2.84 19.52
CA ILE A 208 0.71 -3.34 20.69
C ILE A 208 -0.13 -3.20 21.95
N LEU A 209 -0.77 -2.04 22.13
CA LEU A 209 -1.63 -1.77 23.29
C LEU A 209 -2.80 -2.76 23.36
N MET A 210 -3.44 -3.05 22.21
CA MET A 210 -4.53 -4.01 22.13
C MET A 210 -4.06 -5.44 22.44
N LEU A 211 -2.93 -5.87 21.87
CA LEU A 211 -2.36 -7.20 22.10
C LEU A 211 -1.89 -7.40 23.55
N ALA A 212 -1.41 -6.34 24.21
CA ALA A 212 -0.88 -6.42 25.58
C ALA A 212 -1.99 -6.46 26.64
N HIS A 213 -3.07 -5.68 26.47
CA HIS A 213 -4.10 -5.54 27.50
C HIS A 213 -5.44 -6.20 27.16
N THR A 214 -5.78 -6.35 25.88
CA THR A 214 -7.02 -7.00 25.39
C THR A 214 -8.33 -6.44 25.96
N THR A 215 -8.31 -5.28 26.61
CA THR A 215 -9.49 -4.64 27.18
C THR A 215 -10.41 -4.08 26.07
N PRO A 216 -11.72 -3.94 26.31
CA PRO A 216 -12.64 -3.35 25.34
C PRO A 216 -12.21 -1.95 24.86
N VAL A 217 -11.63 -1.15 25.76
CA VAL A 217 -11.15 0.20 25.45
C VAL A 217 -9.96 0.15 24.51
N THR A 218 -8.98 -0.71 24.77
CA THR A 218 -7.79 -0.84 23.91
C THR A 218 -8.13 -1.38 22.52
N VAL A 219 -9.13 -2.27 22.42
CA VAL A 219 -9.65 -2.74 21.12
C VAL A 219 -10.38 -1.61 20.39
N LEU A 220 -11.22 -0.83 21.07
CA LEU A 220 -11.91 0.30 20.46
C LEU A 220 -10.93 1.37 19.96
N ILE A 221 -9.89 1.67 20.73
CA ILE A 221 -8.82 2.60 20.30
C ILE A 221 -8.15 2.07 19.03
N TRP A 222 -7.88 0.76 18.96
CA TRP A 222 -7.29 0.14 17.79
C TRP A 222 -8.22 0.17 16.56
N LEU A 223 -9.52 -0.11 16.70
CA LEU A 223 -10.50 -0.03 15.60
C LEU A 223 -10.60 1.36 14.95
N LEU A 224 -10.11 2.41 15.62
CA LEU A 224 -10.05 3.77 15.08
C LEU A 224 -8.70 4.09 14.42
N PHE A 225 -7.82 3.10 14.21
CA PHE A 225 -6.51 3.30 13.56
C PHE A 225 -6.58 4.04 12.22
N PRO A 226 -7.60 3.88 11.36
CA PRO A 226 -7.63 4.63 10.10
C PRO A 226 -7.72 6.15 10.34
N LEU A 227 -8.47 6.54 11.39
CA LEU A 227 -8.58 7.95 11.80
C LEU A 227 -7.27 8.42 12.44
N TRP A 228 -6.69 7.64 13.34
CA TRP A 228 -5.44 8.00 14.01
C TRP A 228 -4.29 8.18 13.01
N THR A 229 -4.12 7.24 12.09
CA THR A 229 -3.07 7.30 11.05
C THR A 229 -3.22 8.56 10.19
N THR A 230 -4.44 8.89 9.78
CA THR A 230 -4.71 10.11 9.01
C THR A 230 -4.41 11.37 9.84
N LEU A 231 -4.89 11.42 11.08
CA LEU A 231 -4.67 12.54 12.00
C LEU A 231 -3.19 12.77 12.29
N PHE A 232 -2.43 11.71 12.58
CA PHE A 232 -0.99 11.79 12.84
C PHE A 232 -0.22 12.16 11.57
N ARG A 233 -0.59 11.64 10.40
CA ARG A 233 0.04 12.03 9.12
C ARG A 233 -0.17 13.52 8.86
N GLN A 234 -1.40 14.01 8.96
CA GLN A 234 -1.70 15.43 8.76
C GLN A 234 -1.00 16.32 9.79
N SER A 235 -0.97 15.90 11.06
CA SER A 235 -0.29 16.63 12.13
C SER A 235 1.22 16.68 11.92
N ALA A 236 1.85 15.57 11.54
CA ALA A 236 3.27 15.52 11.23
C ALA A 236 3.62 16.37 10.00
N ARG A 237 2.79 16.36 8.96
CA ARG A 237 2.95 17.26 7.80
C ARG A 237 2.85 18.72 8.24
N LYS A 238 1.81 19.10 8.98
CA LYS A 238 1.66 20.47 9.48
C LYS A 238 2.85 20.89 10.34
N LEU A 239 3.25 20.06 11.31
CA LEU A 239 4.35 20.37 12.23
C LEU A 239 5.68 20.49 11.48
N THR A 240 6.00 19.56 10.58
CA THR A 240 7.22 19.65 9.77
C THR A 240 7.20 20.91 8.89
N THR A 241 6.07 21.23 8.25
CA THR A 241 5.98 22.46 7.46
C THR A 241 6.07 23.73 8.31
N LEU A 242 5.46 23.79 9.49
CA LEU A 242 5.50 24.98 10.35
C LEU A 242 6.85 25.17 11.03
N SER A 243 7.45 24.09 11.52
CA SER A 243 8.72 24.14 12.25
C SER A 243 9.93 24.26 11.32
N LEU A 244 9.89 23.66 10.11
CA LEU A 244 11.06 23.58 9.22
C LEU A 244 11.02 24.54 8.02
N VAL A 245 9.87 25.15 7.65
CA VAL A 245 9.87 26.27 6.67
C VAL A 245 10.71 27.45 7.16
N ARG A 246 10.87 27.61 8.48
CA ARG A 246 11.81 28.60 9.05
C ARG A 246 13.30 28.22 8.88
N LEU A 247 13.61 26.98 8.53
CA LEU A 247 14.99 26.45 8.57
C LEU A 247 15.47 25.89 7.21
N ASN A 248 14.61 25.38 6.34
CA ASN A 248 15.03 24.89 5.01
C ASN A 248 13.85 24.77 4.02
N GLY A 249 13.96 25.42 2.85
CA GLY A 249 12.93 25.40 1.79
C GLY A 249 12.76 24.04 1.09
N SER A 250 13.76 23.16 1.18
CA SER A 250 13.78 21.83 0.52
C SER A 250 12.68 20.86 1.00
N TRP A 251 12.01 21.17 2.11
CA TRP A 251 10.96 20.30 2.67
C TRP A 251 9.61 20.35 1.91
N GLN A 252 9.46 21.31 0.99
CA GLN A 252 8.29 21.44 0.11
C GLN A 252 8.53 20.84 -1.27
N GLU A 253 9.76 20.47 -1.60
CA GLU A 253 10.09 19.89 -2.90
C GLU A 253 9.56 18.46 -3.01
N SER A 254 9.26 18.06 -4.25
CA SER A 254 8.91 16.68 -4.56
C SER A 254 10.15 15.78 -4.40
N LEU A 255 9.95 14.55 -3.95
CA LEU A 255 11.05 13.59 -3.75
C LEU A 255 10.78 12.29 -4.48
N HIS A 256 11.73 11.84 -5.29
CA HIS A 256 11.79 10.45 -5.71
C HIS A 256 12.25 9.61 -4.53
N LEU A 257 11.36 8.86 -3.89
CA LEU A 257 11.68 8.13 -2.66
C LEU A 257 12.84 7.15 -2.90
N GLU A 258 12.85 6.53 -4.08
CA GLU A 258 13.77 5.47 -4.44
C GLU A 258 15.17 5.95 -4.81
N SER A 259 15.37 7.26 -5.06
CA SER A 259 16.71 7.82 -5.20
C SER A 259 17.38 8.09 -3.86
N SER A 260 16.61 8.08 -2.76
CA SER A 260 17.10 8.34 -1.41
C SER A 260 17.10 7.07 -0.55
N THR A 261 18.28 6.49 -0.32
CA THR A 261 18.44 5.35 0.59
C THR A 261 17.91 5.67 1.99
N LEU A 262 18.18 6.88 2.48
CA LEU A 262 17.70 7.35 3.78
C LEU A 262 16.18 7.47 3.81
N GLY A 263 15.56 7.97 2.74
CA GLY A 263 14.10 8.04 2.59
C GLY A 263 13.46 6.64 2.64
N LEU A 264 13.99 5.70 1.85
CA LEU A 264 13.54 4.30 1.84
C LEU A 264 13.64 3.66 3.23
N VAL A 265 14.78 3.78 3.89
CA VAL A 265 14.99 3.22 5.23
C VAL A 265 14.00 3.83 6.21
N ARG A 266 13.82 5.16 6.23
CA ARG A 266 12.88 5.82 7.15
C ARG A 266 11.45 5.31 7.00
N VAL A 267 10.98 5.13 5.77
CA VAL A 267 9.60 4.73 5.50
C VAL A 267 9.36 3.25 5.78
N TYR A 268 10.27 2.37 5.38
CA TYR A 268 10.02 0.92 5.40
C TYR A 268 10.65 0.16 6.57
N LEU A 269 11.60 0.75 7.30
CA LEU A 269 12.30 0.03 8.38
C LEU A 269 11.35 -0.43 9.48
N LEU A 270 10.44 0.45 9.92
CA LEU A 270 9.51 0.14 11.01
C LEU A 270 8.63 -1.09 10.71
N PRO A 271 7.85 -1.15 9.61
CA PRO A 271 7.02 -2.31 9.31
C PRO A 271 7.85 -3.58 9.07
N ILE A 272 9.06 -3.47 8.50
CA ILE A 272 9.97 -4.62 8.36
C ILE A 272 10.38 -5.17 9.72
N CYS A 273 10.84 -4.31 10.64
CA CYS A 273 11.23 -4.72 11.99
C CYS A 273 10.06 -5.34 12.75
N CYS A 274 8.85 -4.74 12.65
CA CYS A 274 7.65 -5.30 13.26
C CYS A 274 7.31 -6.68 12.68
N SER A 275 7.43 -6.86 11.36
CA SER A 275 7.20 -8.15 10.71
C SER A 275 8.17 -9.22 11.16
N VAL A 276 9.46 -8.92 11.20
CA VAL A 276 10.48 -9.86 11.68
C VAL A 276 10.22 -10.23 13.13
N ALA A 277 9.95 -9.25 14.00
CA ALA A 277 9.64 -9.49 15.41
C ALA A 277 8.38 -10.35 15.58
N SER A 278 7.28 -10.02 14.91
CA SER A 278 6.04 -10.80 14.94
C SER A 278 6.25 -12.23 14.39
N HIS A 279 7.05 -12.39 13.34
CA HIS A 279 7.34 -13.69 12.76
C HIS A 279 8.15 -14.58 13.70
N VAL A 280 9.19 -14.02 14.33
CA VAL A 280 9.96 -14.70 15.39
C VAL A 280 9.05 -15.04 16.58
N PHE A 281 8.18 -14.12 16.99
CA PHE A 281 7.22 -14.36 18.07
C PHE A 281 6.24 -15.49 17.74
N LEU A 282 5.74 -15.56 16.50
CA LEU A 282 4.92 -16.67 16.04
C LEU A 282 5.70 -18.00 16.09
N LEU A 283 6.91 -18.05 15.53
CA LEU A 283 7.75 -19.26 15.57
C LEU A 283 8.03 -19.73 16.99
N TRP A 284 8.31 -18.80 17.90
CA TRP A 284 8.47 -19.11 19.31
C TRP A 284 7.16 -19.62 19.92
N SER A 285 6.03 -18.98 19.66
CA SER A 285 4.72 -19.39 20.18
C SER A 285 4.31 -20.79 19.71
N LEU A 286 4.80 -21.24 18.54
CA LEU A 286 4.57 -22.59 18.01
C LEU A 286 5.13 -23.68 18.94
N SER A 287 6.18 -23.37 19.71
CA SER A 287 6.78 -24.27 20.70
C SER A 287 5.98 -24.39 22.00
N GLN A 288 5.02 -23.50 22.24
CA GLN A 288 4.19 -23.48 23.44
C GLN A 288 2.90 -24.29 23.23
N SER A 289 2.29 -24.78 24.32
CA SER A 289 0.98 -25.45 24.26
C SER A 289 -0.09 -24.53 23.69
N ASP A 290 -1.02 -25.08 22.91
CA ASP A 290 -2.14 -24.30 22.38
C ASP A 290 -3.11 -23.93 23.51
N ASP A 291 -3.17 -22.64 23.84
CA ASP A 291 -3.99 -22.07 24.92
C ASP A 291 -5.30 -21.46 24.41
N ARG A 292 -5.59 -21.59 23.10
CA ARG A 292 -6.78 -21.00 22.48
C ARG A 292 -8.05 -21.72 22.92
N LYS A 293 -8.99 -20.96 23.47
CA LYS A 293 -10.39 -21.37 23.70
C LYS A 293 -11.17 -21.44 22.40
N GLU A 294 -12.31 -22.12 22.41
CA GLU A 294 -13.13 -22.33 21.22
C GLU A 294 -13.53 -21.01 20.53
N MET A 295 -14.05 -20.04 21.30
CA MET A 295 -14.39 -18.70 20.79
C MET A 295 -13.19 -18.01 20.12
N THR A 296 -12.02 -18.03 20.76
CA THR A 296 -10.76 -17.47 20.21
C THR A 296 -10.35 -18.17 18.92
N ARG A 297 -10.50 -19.50 18.82
CA ARG A 297 -10.18 -20.23 17.58
C ARG A 297 -11.12 -19.80 16.45
N SER A 298 -12.41 -19.65 16.72
CA SER A 298 -13.40 -19.29 15.70
C SER A 298 -13.21 -17.85 15.21
N THR A 299 -12.99 -16.88 16.10
CA THR A 299 -12.71 -15.49 15.70
C THR A 299 -11.38 -15.36 14.96
N LEU A 300 -10.31 -15.98 15.47
CA LEU A 300 -8.99 -15.95 14.84
C LEU A 300 -9.00 -16.63 13.46
N LYS A 301 -9.74 -17.73 13.29
CA LYS A 301 -9.87 -18.43 12.00
C LYS A 301 -10.47 -17.50 10.95
N PHE A 302 -11.51 -16.75 11.31
CA PHE A 302 -12.15 -15.79 10.41
C PHE A 302 -11.18 -14.67 9.98
N ILE A 303 -10.44 -14.08 10.93
CA ILE A 303 -9.41 -13.06 10.65
C ILE A 303 -8.29 -13.64 9.77
N THR A 304 -7.88 -14.88 10.02
CA THR A 304 -6.81 -15.53 9.26
C THR A 304 -7.23 -15.78 7.81
N ILE A 305 -8.47 -16.22 7.59
CA ILE A 305 -9.04 -16.40 6.24
C ILE A 305 -9.07 -15.04 5.51
N ASP A 306 -9.59 -14.00 6.17
CA ASP A 306 -9.65 -12.65 5.59
C ASP A 306 -8.26 -12.14 5.19
N ALA A 307 -7.29 -12.21 6.12
CA ALA A 307 -5.90 -11.80 5.85
C ALA A 307 -5.23 -12.61 4.73
N PHE A 308 -5.54 -13.91 4.62
CA PHE A 308 -5.04 -14.76 3.54
C PHE A 308 -5.56 -14.30 2.17
N PHE A 309 -6.85 -14.01 2.05
CA PHE A 309 -7.44 -13.50 0.80
C PHE A 309 -6.94 -12.10 0.45
N VAL A 310 -6.76 -11.21 1.43
CA VAL A 310 -6.05 -9.94 1.22
C VAL A 310 -4.64 -10.19 0.66
N GLY A 311 -3.90 -11.15 1.22
CA GLY A 311 -2.56 -11.52 0.76
C GLY A 311 -2.54 -12.03 -0.69
N LEU A 312 -3.45 -12.93 -1.06
CA LEU A 312 -3.59 -13.42 -2.44
C LEU A 312 -3.92 -12.30 -3.42
N THR A 313 -4.82 -11.43 -3.02
CA THR A 313 -5.29 -10.27 -3.77
C THR A 313 -4.14 -9.29 -4.03
N VAL A 314 -3.33 -8.98 -3.01
CA VAL A 314 -2.12 -8.15 -3.16
C VAL A 314 -1.05 -8.82 -4.01
N LEU A 315 -0.85 -10.13 -3.86
CA LEU A 315 0.09 -10.87 -4.70
C LEU A 315 -0.33 -10.85 -6.18
N TYR A 316 -1.63 -10.97 -6.45
CA TYR A 316 -2.19 -10.82 -7.78
C TYR A 316 -1.95 -9.41 -8.34
N TRP A 317 -2.19 -8.36 -7.54
CA TRP A 317 -1.90 -6.98 -7.93
C TRP A 317 -0.45 -6.82 -8.39
N ILE A 318 0.50 -7.28 -7.58
CA ILE A 318 1.93 -7.20 -7.88
C ILE A 318 2.31 -8.03 -9.11
N LEU A 319 1.75 -9.23 -9.25
CA LEU A 319 1.97 -10.07 -10.42
C LEU A 319 1.52 -9.38 -11.71
N VAL A 320 0.37 -8.70 -11.66
CA VAL A 320 -0.22 -8.00 -12.81
C VAL A 320 0.55 -6.74 -13.19
N GLU A 321 0.92 -5.93 -12.20
CA GLU A 321 1.60 -4.65 -12.44
C GLU A 321 3.10 -4.80 -12.68
N ALA A 322 3.79 -5.57 -11.84
CA ALA A 322 5.25 -5.62 -11.78
C ALA A 322 5.82 -6.95 -12.30
N GLY A 323 4.98 -7.98 -12.45
CA GLY A 323 5.34 -9.26 -13.04
C GLY A 323 5.87 -10.29 -12.04
N ARG A 324 6.07 -11.51 -12.55
CA ARG A 324 6.37 -12.71 -11.74
C ARG A 324 7.63 -12.63 -10.86
N ARG A 325 8.63 -11.85 -11.27
CA ARG A 325 9.90 -11.74 -10.51
C ARG A 325 9.67 -11.01 -9.19
N VAL A 326 8.96 -9.89 -9.24
CA VAL A 326 8.61 -9.10 -8.05
C VAL A 326 7.69 -9.89 -7.13
N ALA A 327 6.69 -10.57 -7.69
CA ALA A 327 5.82 -11.47 -6.94
C ALA A 327 6.62 -12.58 -6.22
N ALA A 328 7.60 -13.20 -6.90
CA ALA A 328 8.44 -14.23 -6.28
C ALA A 328 9.32 -13.67 -5.14
N VAL A 329 9.89 -12.47 -5.30
CA VAL A 329 10.65 -11.80 -4.23
C VAL A 329 9.76 -11.52 -3.04
N MET A 330 8.55 -10.99 -3.26
CA MET A 330 7.57 -10.74 -2.20
C MET A 330 7.21 -12.03 -1.44
N VAL A 331 6.96 -13.14 -2.15
CA VAL A 331 6.64 -14.43 -1.51
C VAL A 331 7.84 -14.96 -0.72
N LEU A 332 9.03 -14.99 -1.31
CA LEU A 332 10.24 -15.50 -0.65
C LEU A 332 10.55 -14.71 0.62
N THR A 333 10.51 -13.38 0.54
CA THR A 333 10.74 -12.53 1.71
C THR A 333 9.63 -12.63 2.75
N SER A 334 8.37 -12.84 2.34
CA SER A 334 7.26 -13.11 3.26
C SER A 334 7.47 -14.40 4.06
N VAL A 335 8.00 -15.44 3.42
CA VAL A 335 8.28 -16.73 4.09
C VAL A 335 9.43 -16.61 5.09
N VAL A 336 10.47 -15.83 4.75
CA VAL A 336 11.69 -15.74 5.59
C VAL A 336 11.56 -14.71 6.71
N LEU A 337 10.98 -13.54 6.42
CA LEU A 337 10.97 -12.36 7.31
C LEU A 337 9.55 -11.99 7.79
N GLY A 338 8.57 -12.79 7.42
CA GLY A 338 7.17 -12.51 7.66
C GLY A 338 6.51 -11.64 6.59
N PRO A 339 5.17 -11.69 6.49
CA PRO A 339 4.41 -11.09 5.40
C PRO A 339 4.50 -9.57 5.31
N GLY A 340 4.64 -8.85 6.43
CA GLY A 340 4.81 -7.39 6.40
C GLY A 340 6.11 -6.95 5.73
N ALA A 341 7.21 -7.63 6.07
CA ALA A 341 8.51 -7.41 5.44
C ALA A 341 8.48 -7.79 3.96
N GLY A 342 7.79 -8.89 3.61
CA GLY A 342 7.66 -9.29 2.23
C GLY A 342 6.91 -8.27 1.36
N ILE A 343 5.89 -7.62 1.90
CA ILE A 343 5.21 -6.51 1.24
C ILE A 343 6.15 -5.33 1.03
N CYS A 344 6.82 -4.86 2.08
CA CYS A 344 7.71 -3.69 1.98
C CYS A 344 8.90 -3.95 1.03
N LEU A 345 9.60 -5.07 1.19
CA LEU A 345 10.75 -5.42 0.35
C LEU A 345 10.33 -5.71 -1.10
N GLY A 346 9.19 -6.38 -1.29
CA GLY A 346 8.59 -6.57 -2.61
C GLY A 346 8.28 -5.24 -3.29
N TRP A 347 7.80 -4.24 -2.53
CA TRP A 347 7.55 -2.89 -3.05
C TRP A 347 8.82 -2.14 -3.43
N ILE A 348 9.85 -2.19 -2.58
CA ILE A 348 11.15 -1.58 -2.88
C ILE A 348 11.73 -2.20 -4.15
N TYR A 349 11.67 -3.53 -4.27
CA TYR A 349 12.14 -4.24 -5.45
C TYR A 349 11.31 -3.91 -6.71
N ARG A 350 9.97 -3.80 -6.58
CA ARG A 350 9.08 -3.32 -7.66
C ARG A 350 9.59 -2.00 -8.22
N GLU A 351 9.83 -1.01 -7.37
CA GLU A 351 10.22 0.31 -7.85
C GLU A 351 11.63 0.34 -8.44
N ALA A 352 12.57 -0.39 -7.85
CA ALA A 352 13.91 -0.55 -8.44
C ALA A 352 13.84 -1.14 -9.86
N THR A 353 12.99 -2.15 -10.08
CA THR A 353 12.81 -2.74 -11.42
C THR A 353 12.15 -1.80 -12.42
N LEU A 354 11.23 -0.94 -11.96
CA LEU A 354 10.55 0.03 -12.81
C LEU A 354 11.51 1.17 -13.22
N ASN A 355 12.40 1.60 -12.32
CA ASN A 355 13.44 2.60 -12.63
C ASN A 355 14.47 2.06 -13.64
N LEU A 356 14.94 0.83 -13.46
CA LEU A 356 15.90 0.20 -14.38
C LEU A 356 15.33 0.00 -15.80
N ALA A 357 14.04 -0.33 -15.91
CA ALA A 357 13.36 -0.45 -17.19
C ALA A 357 13.31 0.89 -17.94
N GLY A 358 13.08 2.01 -17.22
CA GLY A 358 13.10 3.36 -17.79
C GLY A 358 14.50 3.82 -18.23
N ALA A 359 15.54 3.49 -17.46
CA ALA A 359 16.93 3.89 -17.77
C ALA A 359 17.55 3.11 -18.94
N SER A 360 17.15 1.86 -19.18
CA SER A 360 17.79 0.99 -20.18
C SER A 360 17.41 1.30 -21.64
N GLY A 361 16.57 2.31 -21.91
CA GLY A 361 16.07 2.61 -23.27
C GLY A 361 15.32 1.44 -23.95
N SER A 362 15.07 0.37 -23.21
CA SER A 362 14.36 -0.82 -23.66
C SER A 362 12.89 -0.44 -23.66
N GLY A 363 12.20 -0.54 -24.80
CA GLY A 363 10.82 -0.06 -25.04
C GLY A 363 9.68 -0.64 -24.17
N VAL A 364 9.93 -0.99 -22.91
CA VAL A 364 8.94 -0.90 -21.84
C VAL A 364 8.90 0.56 -21.43
N THR A 365 7.99 1.29 -22.07
CA THR A 365 7.59 2.64 -21.69
C THR A 365 6.91 2.66 -20.32
N VAL A 366 7.71 2.48 -19.27
CA VAL A 366 7.48 3.24 -18.03
C VAL A 366 8.40 4.47 -18.14
N VAL A 367 7.92 5.36 -19.01
CA VAL A 367 8.30 6.72 -19.36
C VAL A 367 9.25 7.41 -18.37
N ALA A 368 10.53 7.46 -18.73
CA ALA A 368 11.32 8.68 -18.66
C ALA A 368 11.43 9.19 -20.10
N VAL A 369 10.63 10.19 -20.45
CA VAL A 369 10.81 10.96 -21.69
C VAL A 369 10.79 12.41 -21.27
N GLY A 370 11.97 13.03 -21.33
CA GLY A 370 12.18 14.44 -21.03
C GLY A 370 13.64 14.80 -20.70
N ALA A 371 14.57 13.84 -20.70
CA ALA A 371 16.00 14.15 -20.81
C ALA A 371 16.47 13.94 -22.26
N ASP A 372 16.44 15.02 -23.05
CA ASP A 372 17.17 15.09 -24.30
C ASP A 372 18.68 15.11 -23.99
N PRO A 373 19.48 14.07 -24.29
CA PRO A 373 20.89 14.02 -23.89
C PRO A 373 21.79 14.95 -24.72
N ARG A 374 21.22 15.76 -25.63
CA ARG A 374 21.97 16.55 -26.60
C ARG A 374 22.20 18.02 -26.23
N ARG A 375 21.86 18.46 -25.02
CA ARG A 375 22.03 19.88 -24.61
C ARG A 375 23.15 20.18 -23.61
N MET A 376 24.05 19.25 -23.34
CA MET A 376 25.33 19.55 -22.65
C MET A 376 26.50 19.55 -23.63
N SER A 377 26.63 20.64 -24.38
CA SER A 377 27.92 21.18 -24.83
C SER A 377 27.69 22.65 -25.20
N GLY A 378 27.48 23.46 -24.17
CA GLY A 378 27.77 24.88 -24.25
C GLY A 378 29.17 25.04 -23.68
N ASP A 379 30.13 25.29 -24.56
CA ASP A 379 31.36 25.99 -24.19
C ASP A 379 31.43 27.24 -25.07
N GLU A 380 31.81 28.33 -24.42
CA GLU A 380 31.62 29.72 -24.82
C GLU A 380 32.64 30.21 -25.88
N SER A 381 32.45 31.46 -26.29
CA SER A 381 33.26 32.31 -27.19
C SER A 381 32.76 32.30 -28.65
N GLU A 382 32.42 33.40 -29.31
CA GLU A 382 32.84 34.80 -29.11
C GLU A 382 31.84 35.73 -29.83
N ALA A 383 31.71 36.95 -29.32
CA ALA A 383 30.92 38.02 -29.91
C ALA A 383 31.64 38.64 -31.13
N GLY A 384 30.87 39.19 -32.09
CA GLY A 384 31.40 40.22 -32.99
C GLY A 384 30.85 40.26 -34.41
N GLU A 385 30.26 41.40 -34.74
CA GLU A 385 30.24 42.06 -36.05
C GLU A 385 29.20 41.69 -37.13
N GLU A 386 28.33 42.69 -37.34
CA GLU A 386 27.96 43.33 -38.61
C GLU A 386 26.90 42.69 -39.54
N THR A 387 25.74 43.37 -39.57
CA THR A 387 24.92 43.66 -40.77
C THR A 387 25.79 44.11 -41.96
N SER A 388 25.51 43.92 -43.25
CA SER A 388 24.25 43.87 -44.02
C SER A 388 24.55 43.33 -45.43
N LEU A 389 23.56 42.76 -46.14
CA LEU A 389 23.03 43.31 -47.40
C LEU A 389 22.12 42.31 -48.13
N LEU A 390 21.08 42.91 -48.72
CA LEU A 390 20.17 42.40 -49.72
C LEU A 390 20.87 41.64 -50.87
N ARG A 391 20.23 40.54 -51.30
CA ARG A 391 19.82 40.39 -52.70
C ARG A 391 18.59 39.50 -52.82
#